data_AF-A0A2S6WQ15-F1
#
_entry.id   AF-A0A2S6WQ15-F1
#
_cell.length_a   1.000
_cell.length_b   1.000
_cell.length_c   1.000
_cell.angle_alpha   90.00
_cell.angle_beta   90.00
_cell.angle_gamma   90.00
#
_symmetry.space_group_name_H-M   'P 1'
#
loop_
_entity.id
_entity.type
_entity.pdbx_description
1 polymer ?
#
loop_
_entity_poly.entity_id
_entity_poly.type
_entity_poly.pdbx_seq_one_letter_code
_entity_poly.pdbx_strand_id
1 'polypeptide(L)'
;MCEDSHGGFGRRALFVTGAAAALTLGSVSFASAADGDRESRTVRGTLPPGSPDFVYVPVEIPAGVRELKVAYTYDRPSVPAGTPGNALDIGVFDERGTELGGRGFRGWSGGARTEFFVRADDATPGYLPGPVREGTWHIALGPYTVAPQGLSYEITVTLTYGEPGEATEPVYPPERAKGRGRAWYRGDCHLHSWHSDGRRTPAEIGELARAAGLDFINSSEHNTHAAHAHWADVAGDDLLVMLGEEITTRNGHVVALGTDPGTFVDWRYRARDNRFGRFARQIRRAGGLVVPAHPHATCVGCNWKFGFAEADAVEVWNGPYTPDDEVALADWDSMLVASVRDGRGWLPAMGSSDAHRSPDAVGSPQTVVLADDLTREAIQEGIRAGRSYIAESARVALSFRASGGRGEHAGIGERLTVGRDTPVTVRLEVTGAPRCTVRLVTDQGVLHTSAPLPVSGSGVVEWRTTPSYAAYVRAELRHEAAAGPLPGALAAFTNPIFLGRD
;
A
#
# COMPACT_ATOMS: atom_id res chain seq x y z
N MET A 1 72.75 31.55 -5.15
CA MET A 1 72.98 32.16 -3.82
C MET A 1 71.69 32.02 -3.05
N CYS A 2 71.72 31.13 -2.05
CA CYS A 2 70.89 30.96 -0.84
C CYS A 2 69.35 30.85 -1.01
N GLU A 3 68.67 29.73 -0.69
CA GLU A 3 68.41 29.14 0.66
C GLU A 3 67.79 30.18 1.63
N ASP A 4 66.69 29.98 2.36
CA ASP A 4 65.99 28.74 2.75
C ASP A 4 64.62 29.00 3.42
N SER A 5 63.72 28.01 3.32
CA SER A 5 62.73 27.46 4.28
C SER A 5 61.77 28.33 5.15
N HIS A 6 60.45 28.01 5.12
CA HIS A 6 59.76 27.17 6.13
C HIS A 6 58.21 27.20 6.02
N GLY A 7 57.56 26.04 6.23
CA GLY A 7 56.25 25.95 6.91
C GLY A 7 55.08 25.35 6.13
N GLY A 8 55.01 24.02 6.03
CA GLY A 8 53.84 23.30 5.50
C GLY A 8 52.72 23.08 6.51
N PHE A 9 51.48 22.97 6.03
CA PHE A 9 50.39 22.25 6.69
C PHE A 9 49.57 21.47 5.66
N GLY A 10 49.73 20.15 5.69
CA GLY A 10 48.98 19.21 4.87
C GLY A 10 47.52 19.11 5.32
N ARG A 11 46.62 19.10 4.33
CA ARG A 11 45.20 18.73 4.51
C ARG A 11 45.13 17.24 4.81
N ARG A 12 44.96 16.88 6.09
CA ARG A 12 44.49 15.55 6.50
C ARG A 12 43.01 15.42 6.15
N ALA A 13 42.73 14.66 5.09
CA ALA A 13 41.42 14.06 4.88
C ALA A 13 41.15 13.08 6.05
N LEU A 14 40.17 13.41 6.89
CA LEU A 14 39.57 12.44 7.79
C LEU A 14 38.71 11.50 6.95
N PHE A 15 39.29 10.38 6.52
CA PHE A 15 38.52 9.19 6.24
C PHE A 15 37.97 8.68 7.57
N VAL A 16 36.71 8.99 7.86
CA VAL A 16 35.94 8.25 8.85
C VAL A 16 35.59 6.92 8.19
N THR A 17 36.51 5.96 8.26
CA THR A 17 36.21 4.55 8.02
C THR A 17 35.34 4.07 9.18
N GLY A 18 34.04 4.26 9.06
CA GLY A 18 33.08 3.51 9.86
C GLY A 18 33.29 2.03 9.54
N ALA A 19 33.82 1.29 10.51
CA ALA A 19 33.92 -0.16 10.43
C ALA A 19 32.51 -0.73 10.37
N ALA A 20 32.00 -1.00 9.16
CA ALA A 20 30.92 -1.94 8.98
C ALA A 20 31.49 -3.30 9.35
N ALA A 21 31.33 -3.70 10.62
CA ALA A 21 31.51 -5.09 10.99
C ALA A 21 30.52 -5.89 10.15
N ALA A 22 31.03 -6.63 9.15
CA ALA A 22 30.21 -7.57 8.42
C ALA A 22 29.70 -8.60 9.44
N LEU A 23 28.39 -8.58 9.71
CA LEU A 23 27.75 -9.65 10.46
C LEU A 23 27.85 -10.93 9.63
N THR A 24 28.91 -11.71 9.86
CA THR A 24 29.01 -13.06 9.33
C THR A 24 28.15 -13.97 10.19
N LEU A 25 26.97 -14.32 9.69
CA LEU A 25 26.15 -15.35 10.31
C LEU A 25 26.72 -16.73 9.98
N GLY A 26 26.74 -17.63 10.96
CA GLY A 26 27.08 -19.03 10.73
C GLY A 26 26.06 -19.69 9.80
N SER A 27 26.52 -20.58 8.93
CA SER A 27 25.64 -21.41 8.11
C SER A 27 25.03 -22.56 8.91
N VAL A 28 23.80 -22.94 8.57
CA VAL A 28 23.14 -24.15 9.07
C VAL A 28 23.32 -25.24 8.04
N SER A 29 23.95 -26.34 8.43
CA SER A 29 24.13 -27.50 7.55
C SER A 29 23.49 -28.73 8.19
N PHE A 30 22.82 -29.51 7.34
CA PHE A 30 22.20 -30.79 7.67
C PHE A 30 22.99 -31.89 6.97
N ALA A 31 23.11 -33.07 7.61
CA ALA A 31 23.70 -34.22 6.94
C ALA A 31 22.69 -34.77 5.91
N SER A 32 23.17 -35.43 4.85
CA SER A 32 22.30 -36.19 3.95
C SER A 32 21.48 -37.20 4.76
N ALA A 33 20.19 -37.38 4.44
CA ALA A 33 19.25 -38.21 5.18
C ALA A 33 19.89 -39.54 5.64
N ALA A 34 20.11 -39.66 6.95
CA ALA A 34 20.56 -40.89 7.61
C ALA A 34 19.42 -41.37 8.51
N ASP A 35 18.75 -42.46 8.12
CA ASP A 35 17.76 -43.29 8.86
C ASP A 35 16.64 -42.59 9.68
N GLY A 36 16.49 -41.26 9.61
CA GLY A 36 15.48 -40.49 10.34
C GLY A 36 14.58 -39.68 9.41
N ASP A 37 13.27 -39.70 9.67
CA ASP A 37 12.26 -38.99 8.87
C ASP A 37 12.32 -37.46 9.05
N ARG A 38 13.05 -36.95 10.05
CA ARG A 38 13.06 -35.54 10.45
C ARG A 38 14.34 -35.13 11.19
N GLU A 39 14.90 -33.97 10.86
CA GLU A 39 16.08 -33.38 11.53
C GLU A 39 15.82 -31.91 11.90
N SER A 40 16.28 -31.48 13.09
CA SER A 40 16.15 -30.10 13.56
C SER A 40 17.50 -29.52 13.99
N ARG A 41 17.75 -28.26 13.66
CA ARG A 41 18.92 -27.48 14.06
C ARG A 41 18.50 -26.11 14.57
N THR A 42 19.15 -25.64 15.63
CA THR A 42 18.87 -24.34 16.23
C THR A 42 20.10 -23.45 16.12
N VAL A 43 19.90 -22.21 15.67
CA VAL A 43 20.91 -21.15 15.61
C VAL A 43 20.51 -20.03 16.54
N ARG A 44 21.50 -19.42 17.19
CA ARG A 44 21.33 -18.24 18.03
C ARG A 44 22.23 -17.13 17.52
N GLY A 45 21.78 -15.89 17.67
CA GLY A 45 22.57 -14.72 17.32
C GLY A 45 22.09 -13.46 18.04
N THR A 46 22.86 -12.40 17.89
CA THR A 46 22.51 -11.07 18.40
C THR A 46 22.75 -10.04 17.31
N LEU A 47 21.73 -9.21 17.04
CA LEU A 47 21.80 -8.08 16.12
C LEU A 47 22.04 -6.80 16.95
N PRO A 48 23.20 -6.14 16.81
CA PRO A 48 23.44 -4.86 17.50
C PRO A 48 22.60 -3.72 16.88
N PRO A 49 22.40 -2.60 17.62
CA PRO A 49 21.87 -1.38 17.02
C PRO A 49 22.66 -0.97 15.78
N GLY A 50 21.96 -0.59 14.71
CA GLY A 50 22.59 -0.27 13.42
C GLY A 50 22.88 -1.47 12.52
N SER A 51 22.37 -2.67 12.88
CA SER A 51 22.35 -3.82 11.97
C SER A 51 21.69 -3.48 10.62
N PRO A 52 22.08 -4.17 9.53
CA PRO A 52 21.41 -4.02 8.23
C PRO A 52 19.90 -4.29 8.32
N ASP A 53 19.13 -3.69 7.41
CA ASP A 53 17.67 -3.85 7.36
C ASP A 53 17.22 -5.30 7.15
N PHE A 54 18.08 -6.09 6.51
CA PHE A 54 17.88 -7.51 6.23
C PHE A 54 19.19 -8.26 6.47
N VAL A 55 19.09 -9.38 7.19
CA VAL A 55 20.20 -10.26 7.52
C VAL A 55 19.78 -11.69 7.14
N TYR A 56 20.66 -12.43 6.47
CA TYR A 56 20.31 -13.75 5.91
C TYR A 56 21.08 -14.86 6.60
N VAL A 57 20.35 -15.83 7.15
CA VAL A 57 20.92 -17.06 7.72
C VAL A 57 20.89 -18.12 6.61
N PRO A 58 22.05 -18.53 6.05
CA PRO A 58 22.09 -19.56 5.03
C PRO A 58 21.83 -20.95 5.64
N VAL A 59 21.01 -21.74 4.95
CA VAL A 59 20.60 -23.08 5.32
C VAL A 59 20.87 -24.01 4.13
N GLU A 60 21.80 -24.94 4.29
CA GLU A 60 22.06 -25.99 3.31
C GLU A 60 20.97 -27.05 3.39
N ILE A 61 20.08 -27.05 2.40
CA ILE A 61 19.00 -28.03 2.25
C ILE A 61 19.53 -29.21 1.43
N PRO A 62 19.62 -30.43 1.99
CA PRO A 62 19.99 -31.63 1.22
C PRO A 62 18.84 -32.11 0.32
N ALA A 63 19.14 -33.06 -0.57
CA ALA A 63 18.12 -33.74 -1.36
C ALA A 63 17.12 -34.52 -0.50
N GLY A 64 15.90 -34.70 -1.01
CA GLY A 64 14.86 -35.56 -0.40
C GLY A 64 14.06 -34.89 0.74
N VAL A 65 14.10 -33.57 0.86
CA VAL A 65 13.29 -32.81 1.82
C VAL A 65 11.90 -32.56 1.24
N ARG A 66 10.86 -32.98 1.96
CA ARG A 66 9.46 -32.70 1.59
C ARG A 66 8.88 -31.47 2.28
N GLU A 67 9.45 -31.06 3.42
CA GLU A 67 8.99 -29.91 4.20
C GLU A 67 10.17 -29.18 4.85
N LEU A 68 10.18 -27.85 4.69
CA LEU A 68 10.97 -26.94 5.49
C LEU A 68 10.05 -26.26 6.51
N LYS A 69 10.30 -26.45 7.81
CA LYS A 69 9.63 -25.72 8.89
C LYS A 69 10.64 -24.87 9.66
N VAL A 70 10.32 -23.61 9.89
CA VAL A 70 11.16 -22.66 10.62
C VAL A 70 10.34 -21.98 11.71
N ALA A 71 10.88 -21.96 12.93
CA ALA A 71 10.35 -21.20 14.05
C ALA A 71 11.42 -20.26 14.58
N TYR A 72 11.03 -19.10 15.11
CA TYR A 72 11.98 -18.18 15.74
C TYR A 72 11.42 -17.52 17.00
N THR A 73 12.33 -17.11 17.87
CA THR A 73 12.04 -16.26 19.02
C THR A 73 13.10 -15.17 19.12
N TYR A 74 12.78 -14.08 19.79
CA TYR A 74 13.72 -13.02 20.10
C TYR A 74 13.33 -12.32 21.40
N ASP A 75 14.30 -11.67 22.04
CA ASP A 75 14.08 -10.98 23.30
C ASP A 75 13.26 -9.70 23.13
N ARG A 76 12.41 -9.40 24.11
CA ARG A 76 11.61 -8.17 24.18
C ARG A 76 11.90 -7.45 25.49
N PRO A 77 13.11 -6.91 25.66
CA PRO A 77 13.49 -6.29 26.92
C PRO A 77 12.71 -4.99 27.15
N SER A 78 12.56 -4.60 28.42
CA SER A 78 12.01 -3.29 28.77
C SER A 78 12.94 -2.17 28.31
N VAL A 79 12.37 -1.10 27.76
CA VAL A 79 13.09 0.08 27.27
C VAL A 79 12.47 1.36 27.84
N PRO A 80 13.23 2.46 27.97
CA PRO A 80 12.68 3.74 28.40
C PRO A 80 11.53 4.22 27.51
N ALA A 81 10.60 4.99 28.07
CA ALA A 81 9.50 5.58 27.31
C ALA A 81 10.02 6.38 26.11
N GLY A 82 9.40 6.17 24.94
CA GLY A 82 9.83 6.79 23.68
C GLY A 82 10.99 6.09 22.97
N THR A 83 11.59 5.05 23.56
CA THR A 83 12.60 4.21 22.91
C THR A 83 11.93 3.00 22.26
N PRO A 84 12.20 2.69 20.98
CA PRO A 84 11.69 1.47 20.36
C PRO A 84 12.25 0.20 21.03
N GLY A 85 11.38 -0.78 21.27
CA GLY A 85 11.79 -2.12 21.68
C GLY A 85 12.32 -2.96 20.51
N ASN A 86 12.53 -4.25 20.73
CA ASN A 86 12.89 -5.18 19.66
C ASN A 86 11.67 -5.63 18.87
N ALA A 87 11.78 -5.59 17.55
CA ALA A 87 10.86 -6.22 16.61
C ALA A 87 11.70 -6.83 15.48
N LEU A 88 11.48 -8.11 15.21
CA LEU A 88 12.24 -8.86 14.22
C LEU A 88 11.25 -9.54 13.29
N ASP A 89 11.33 -9.23 12.01
CA ASP A 89 10.55 -9.87 10.97
C ASP A 89 11.26 -11.13 10.46
N ILE A 90 10.48 -12.03 9.87
CA ILE A 90 11.02 -13.25 9.26
C ILE A 90 10.40 -13.56 7.88
N GLY A 91 11.22 -14.12 6.99
CA GLY A 91 10.80 -14.68 5.71
C GLY A 91 11.85 -15.64 5.18
N VAL A 92 11.70 -16.06 3.93
CA VAL A 92 12.61 -17.03 3.32
C VAL A 92 12.79 -16.81 1.81
N PHE A 93 14.03 -17.00 1.38
CA PHE A 93 14.41 -17.12 -0.02
C PHE A 93 15.00 -18.51 -0.27
N ASP A 94 14.74 -19.10 -1.43
CA ASP A 94 15.21 -20.44 -1.78
C ASP A 94 16.61 -20.47 -2.40
N GLU A 95 16.96 -21.60 -3.01
CA GLU A 95 18.26 -21.85 -3.65
C GLU A 95 18.58 -20.89 -4.81
N ARG A 96 17.59 -20.15 -5.31
CA ARG A 96 17.75 -19.14 -6.36
C ARG A 96 18.25 -17.81 -5.81
N GLY A 97 18.45 -17.71 -4.50
CA GLY A 97 19.19 -16.63 -3.84
C GLY A 97 18.38 -15.38 -3.51
N THR A 98 19.07 -14.41 -2.92
CA THR A 98 18.45 -13.22 -2.29
C THR A 98 18.60 -11.94 -3.14
N GLU A 99 18.93 -12.05 -4.42
CA GLU A 99 19.12 -10.88 -5.29
C GLU A 99 17.88 -9.96 -5.25
N LEU A 100 18.11 -8.64 -5.26
CA LEU A 100 17.05 -7.64 -5.18
C LEU A 100 16.16 -7.67 -6.44
N GLY A 101 14.89 -8.06 -6.28
CA GLY A 101 13.95 -8.35 -7.37
C GLY A 101 14.23 -9.69 -8.07
N GLY A 102 14.98 -10.59 -7.43
CA GLY A 102 15.31 -11.92 -7.93
C GLY A 102 14.15 -12.92 -7.78
N ARG A 103 14.39 -14.16 -8.21
CA ARG A 103 13.37 -15.21 -8.25
C ARG A 103 13.27 -16.06 -6.98
N GLY A 104 14.15 -15.84 -6.01
CA GLY A 104 14.26 -16.71 -4.85
C GLY A 104 13.20 -16.48 -3.77
N PHE A 105 12.36 -15.45 -3.85
CA PHE A 105 11.35 -15.18 -2.83
C PHE A 105 10.39 -16.36 -2.63
N ARG A 106 10.17 -16.75 -1.37
CA ARG A 106 9.24 -17.83 -0.99
C ARG A 106 8.22 -17.44 0.06
N GLY A 107 8.33 -16.27 0.66
CA GLY A 107 7.34 -15.77 1.60
C GLY A 107 7.91 -14.84 2.66
N TRP A 108 7.01 -14.10 3.28
CA TRP A 108 7.30 -13.10 4.29
C TRP A 108 6.19 -13.10 5.34
N SER A 109 6.55 -13.24 6.61
CA SER A 109 5.62 -13.08 7.73
C SER A 109 5.56 -11.65 8.24
N GLY A 110 6.55 -10.80 7.92
CA GLY A 110 6.83 -9.64 8.75
C GLY A 110 7.00 -10.08 10.20
N GLY A 111 6.35 -9.37 11.12
CA GLY A 111 6.21 -9.75 12.53
C GLY A 111 4.91 -10.49 12.88
N ALA A 112 4.11 -10.91 11.89
CA ALA A 112 2.77 -11.46 12.11
C ALA A 112 2.77 -12.90 12.66
N ARG A 113 3.86 -13.65 12.45
CA ARG A 113 3.96 -15.08 12.77
C ARG A 113 5.28 -15.40 13.46
N THR A 114 5.27 -16.42 14.33
CA THR A 114 6.45 -16.94 15.03
C THR A 114 7.05 -18.19 14.38
N GLU A 115 6.35 -18.78 13.43
CA GLU A 115 6.81 -19.92 12.64
C GLU A 115 6.13 -19.97 11.27
N PHE A 116 6.76 -20.67 10.34
CA PHE A 116 6.22 -20.97 9.01
C PHE A 116 6.71 -22.34 8.53
N PHE A 117 6.02 -22.90 7.54
CA PHE A 117 6.47 -24.05 6.78
C PHE A 117 6.25 -23.84 5.27
N VAL A 118 7.03 -24.56 4.47
CA VAL A 118 6.91 -24.64 3.00
C VAL A 118 6.97 -26.11 2.59
N ARG A 119 5.99 -26.54 1.79
CA ARG A 119 5.93 -27.84 1.11
C ARG A 119 5.55 -27.65 -0.35
N ALA A 120 5.63 -28.73 -1.13
CA ALA A 120 5.22 -28.75 -2.52
C ALA A 120 3.73 -28.41 -2.72
N ASP A 121 2.87 -28.96 -1.86
CA ASP A 121 1.41 -28.91 -1.92
C ASP A 121 0.80 -27.74 -1.14
N ASP A 122 1.49 -27.26 -0.11
CA ASP A 122 0.94 -26.31 0.87
C ASP A 122 2.03 -25.49 1.58
N ALA A 123 1.66 -24.33 2.13
CA ALA A 123 2.55 -23.47 2.88
C ALA A 123 1.76 -22.65 3.92
N THR A 124 2.47 -22.13 4.91
CA THR A 124 1.88 -21.16 5.86
C THR A 124 1.36 -19.92 5.10
N PRO A 125 0.17 -19.36 5.45
CA PRO A 125 -0.31 -18.13 4.81
C PRO A 125 0.75 -17.01 4.88
N GLY A 126 1.02 -16.40 3.72
CA GLY A 126 2.13 -15.47 3.48
C GLY A 126 3.35 -16.09 2.78
N TYR A 127 3.35 -17.41 2.61
CA TYR A 127 4.38 -18.18 1.91
C TYR A 127 3.81 -18.90 0.69
N LEU A 128 4.66 -19.06 -0.31
CA LEU A 128 4.33 -19.72 -1.56
C LEU A 128 4.56 -21.23 -1.42
N PRO A 129 3.57 -22.09 -1.71
CA PRO A 129 3.82 -23.52 -1.85
C PRO A 129 4.74 -23.79 -3.04
N GLY A 130 5.31 -24.99 -3.09
CA GLY A 130 6.24 -25.45 -4.11
C GLY A 130 7.41 -26.25 -3.53
N PRO A 131 8.09 -27.05 -4.37
CA PRO A 131 9.05 -28.05 -3.93
C PRO A 131 10.19 -27.43 -3.13
N VAL A 132 10.58 -28.11 -2.05
CA VAL A 132 11.78 -27.77 -1.27
C VAL A 132 12.99 -28.40 -1.96
N ARG A 133 13.68 -27.63 -2.79
CA ARG A 133 14.82 -28.10 -3.58
C ARG A 133 16.10 -28.06 -2.79
N GLU A 134 17.00 -28.99 -3.14
CA GLU A 134 18.37 -29.01 -2.66
C GLU A 134 19.10 -27.70 -3.00
N GLY A 135 19.92 -27.22 -2.07
CA GLY A 135 20.76 -26.03 -2.23
C GLY A 135 20.73 -25.10 -1.02
N THR A 136 21.38 -23.94 -1.14
CA THR A 136 21.45 -22.95 -0.07
C THR A 136 20.21 -22.06 -0.05
N TRP A 137 19.32 -22.31 0.90
CA TRP A 137 18.19 -21.43 1.22
C TRP A 137 18.64 -20.34 2.20
N HIS A 138 17.87 -19.26 2.29
CA HIS A 138 18.20 -18.12 3.15
C HIS A 138 16.99 -17.73 3.99
N ILE A 139 17.07 -17.96 5.30
CA ILE A 139 16.11 -17.38 6.23
C ILE A 139 16.43 -15.90 6.35
N ALA A 140 15.51 -15.05 5.91
CA ALA A 140 15.65 -13.61 5.94
C ALA A 140 15.10 -13.06 7.25
N LEU A 141 15.94 -12.38 8.00
CA LEU A 141 15.57 -11.64 9.21
C LEU A 141 15.53 -10.15 8.90
N GLY A 142 14.43 -9.49 9.21
CA GLY A 142 14.28 -8.05 9.09
C GLY A 142 14.20 -7.38 10.46
N PRO A 143 15.31 -6.96 11.09
CA PRO A 143 15.25 -6.23 12.37
C PRO A 143 14.49 -4.90 12.18
N TYR A 144 13.21 -4.90 12.53
CA TYR A 144 12.31 -3.76 12.34
C TYR A 144 12.67 -2.61 13.26
N THR A 145 12.91 -2.95 14.52
CA THR A 145 13.50 -2.07 15.53
C THR A 145 14.46 -2.87 16.40
N VAL A 146 15.56 -2.24 16.80
CA VAL A 146 16.57 -2.84 17.68
C VAL A 146 16.77 -1.92 18.88
N ALA A 147 16.50 -2.45 20.06
CA ALA A 147 16.70 -1.78 21.33
C ALA A 147 18.20 -1.51 21.58
N PRO A 148 18.57 -0.51 22.41
CA PRO A 148 19.98 -0.14 22.65
C PRO A 148 20.90 -1.30 23.10
N GLN A 149 20.35 -2.28 23.81
CA GLN A 149 21.03 -3.50 24.27
C GLN A 149 21.26 -4.54 23.17
N GLY A 150 20.72 -4.34 21.97
CA GLY A 150 20.70 -5.32 20.89
C GLY A 150 19.48 -6.22 20.91
N LEU A 151 19.37 -7.05 19.87
CA LEU A 151 18.28 -8.00 19.66
C LEU A 151 18.85 -9.41 19.59
N SER A 152 18.63 -10.20 20.63
CA SER A 152 19.02 -11.60 20.67
C SER A 152 17.91 -12.45 20.09
N TYR A 153 18.24 -13.38 19.20
CA TYR A 153 17.29 -14.25 18.54
C TYR A 153 17.73 -15.71 18.55
N GLU A 154 16.75 -16.59 18.39
CA GLU A 154 16.91 -18.02 18.19
C GLU A 154 16.03 -18.45 17.02
N ILE A 155 16.59 -19.25 16.10
CA ILE A 155 15.87 -19.84 14.97
C ILE A 155 16.03 -21.35 15.05
N THR A 156 14.92 -22.07 14.99
CA THR A 156 14.91 -23.52 14.84
C THR A 156 14.42 -23.89 13.46
N VAL A 157 15.31 -24.51 12.69
CA VAL A 157 15.04 -25.04 11.35
C VAL A 157 14.81 -26.53 11.46
N THR A 158 13.75 -27.02 10.84
CA THR A 158 13.37 -28.42 10.84
C THR A 158 13.09 -28.88 9.43
N LEU A 159 13.79 -29.93 9.01
CA LEU A 159 13.59 -30.58 7.73
C LEU A 159 12.88 -31.90 7.96
N THR A 160 11.81 -32.14 7.21
CA THR A 160 11.16 -33.45 7.14
C THR A 160 11.47 -34.07 5.79
N TYR A 161 11.97 -35.30 5.79
CA TYR A 161 12.38 -36.02 4.59
C TYR A 161 11.24 -36.89 4.04
N GLY A 162 11.33 -37.25 2.77
CA GLY A 162 10.42 -38.17 2.09
C GLY A 162 9.95 -37.67 0.73
N GLU A 163 9.01 -38.39 0.13
CA GLU A 163 8.39 -38.01 -1.13
C GLU A 163 7.65 -36.67 -0.98
N PRO A 164 7.91 -35.68 -1.87
CA PRO A 164 7.16 -34.43 -1.91
C PRO A 164 5.68 -34.68 -2.21
N GLY A 165 4.80 -33.85 -1.64
CA GLY A 165 3.40 -33.78 -2.05
C GLY A 165 3.26 -33.32 -3.50
N GLU A 166 2.09 -33.53 -4.09
CA GLU A 166 1.77 -33.04 -5.43
C GLU A 166 1.56 -31.52 -5.40
N ALA A 167 2.28 -30.79 -6.25
CA ALA A 167 2.16 -29.34 -6.31
C ALA A 167 0.82 -28.93 -6.92
N THR A 168 0.07 -28.08 -6.21
CA THR A 168 -1.20 -27.53 -6.70
C THR A 168 -0.92 -26.39 -7.68
N GLU A 169 -1.54 -26.44 -8.86
CA GLU A 169 -1.50 -25.33 -9.81
C GLU A 169 -2.35 -24.17 -9.29
N PRO A 170 -1.81 -22.94 -9.18
CA PRO A 170 -2.55 -21.81 -8.66
C PRO A 170 -3.65 -21.38 -9.62
N VAL A 171 -4.85 -21.15 -9.09
CA VAL A 171 -5.99 -20.58 -9.82
C VAL A 171 -6.18 -19.14 -9.39
N TYR A 172 -6.33 -18.23 -10.34
CA TYR A 172 -6.45 -16.79 -10.06
C TYR A 172 -7.86 -16.28 -10.38
N PRO A 173 -8.32 -15.21 -9.69
CA PRO A 173 -9.62 -14.61 -9.98
C PRO A 173 -9.70 -14.07 -11.41
N PRO A 174 -10.89 -14.05 -12.02
CA PRO A 174 -11.10 -13.45 -13.33
C PRO A 174 -10.85 -11.93 -13.28
N GLU A 175 -10.34 -11.36 -14.37
CA GLU A 175 -10.10 -9.90 -14.49
C GLU A 175 -11.40 -9.09 -14.74
N ARG A 176 -12.56 -9.74 -14.66
CA ARG A 176 -13.89 -9.20 -14.94
C ARG A 176 -14.92 -9.84 -14.02
N ALA A 177 -15.85 -9.03 -13.54
CA ALA A 177 -17.10 -9.48 -12.94
C ALA A 177 -18.31 -8.92 -13.72
N LYS A 178 -19.52 -9.30 -13.33
CA LYS A 178 -20.76 -8.84 -13.95
C LYS A 178 -20.97 -7.35 -13.67
N GLY A 179 -20.59 -6.51 -14.62
CA GLY A 179 -20.81 -5.08 -14.57
C GLY A 179 -22.19 -4.62 -15.03
N ARG A 180 -22.34 -3.30 -15.03
CA ARG A 180 -23.54 -2.54 -15.41
C ARG A 180 -23.25 -1.62 -16.61
N GLY A 181 -22.19 -1.89 -17.37
CA GLY A 181 -21.65 -0.96 -18.38
C GLY A 181 -21.09 0.29 -17.73
N ARG A 182 -21.18 1.44 -18.40
CA ARG A 182 -20.60 2.68 -17.87
C ARG A 182 -21.36 3.16 -16.64
N ALA A 183 -20.76 3.01 -15.46
CA ALA A 183 -21.40 3.27 -14.18
C ALA A 183 -20.38 3.69 -13.11
N TRP A 184 -20.91 4.16 -11.98
CA TRP A 184 -20.13 4.31 -10.75
C TRP A 184 -20.05 2.94 -10.06
N TYR A 185 -18.82 2.48 -9.87
CA TYR A 185 -18.48 1.25 -9.16
C TYR A 185 -17.78 1.59 -7.85
N ARG A 186 -18.12 0.89 -6.77
CA ARG A 186 -17.56 1.13 -5.44
C ARG A 186 -16.51 0.08 -5.12
N GLY A 187 -15.40 0.47 -4.53
CA GLY A 187 -14.42 -0.50 -4.11
C GLY A 187 -13.50 -0.07 -2.99
N ASP A 188 -12.72 -1.04 -2.56
CA ASP A 188 -11.73 -0.93 -1.49
C ASP A 188 -10.39 -1.47 -2.00
N CYS A 189 -9.43 -0.58 -2.20
CA CYS A 189 -8.18 -0.90 -2.91
C CYS A 189 -7.04 -1.33 -1.97
N HIS A 190 -7.26 -1.32 -0.67
CA HIS A 190 -6.23 -1.56 0.33
C HIS A 190 -6.86 -2.28 1.54
N LEU A 191 -6.56 -3.57 1.68
CA LEU A 191 -7.02 -4.42 2.79
C LEU A 191 -6.12 -5.65 2.94
N HIS A 192 -6.17 -6.29 4.11
CA HIS A 192 -5.25 -7.37 4.46
C HIS A 192 -5.99 -8.61 4.96
N SER A 193 -5.60 -9.76 4.42
CA SER A 193 -6.05 -11.05 4.91
C SER A 193 -5.03 -11.65 5.89
N TRP A 194 -5.31 -12.87 6.34
CA TRP A 194 -4.35 -13.66 7.12
C TRP A 194 -3.08 -14.06 6.33
N HIS A 195 -2.94 -13.71 5.05
CA HIS A 195 -1.74 -13.96 4.28
C HIS A 195 -0.63 -12.92 4.56
N SER A 196 -0.95 -11.81 5.21
CA SER A 196 0.01 -10.92 5.88
C SER A 196 -0.26 -10.87 7.39
N ASP A 197 -0.66 -9.71 7.90
CA ASP A 197 -0.90 -9.41 9.30
C ASP A 197 -2.40 -9.15 9.60
N GLY A 198 -3.27 -9.35 8.61
CA GLY A 198 -4.71 -9.44 8.81
C GLY A 198 -5.12 -10.68 9.62
N ARG A 199 -6.40 -10.75 9.98
CA ARG A 199 -6.99 -11.87 10.76
C ARG A 199 -8.23 -12.47 10.13
N ARG A 200 -8.59 -12.03 8.92
CA ARG A 200 -9.72 -12.53 8.15
C ARG A 200 -9.22 -13.40 7.01
N THR A 201 -9.99 -14.43 6.70
CA THR A 201 -9.80 -15.21 5.48
C THR A 201 -10.25 -14.40 4.26
N PRO A 202 -9.75 -14.71 3.05
CA PRO A 202 -10.26 -14.13 1.81
C PRO A 202 -11.79 -14.25 1.66
N ALA A 203 -12.38 -15.38 2.09
CA ALA A 203 -13.83 -15.59 2.06
C ALA A 203 -14.58 -14.60 2.96
N GLU A 204 -14.16 -14.43 4.22
CA GLU A 204 -14.75 -13.45 5.14
C GLU A 204 -14.62 -12.02 4.61
N ILE A 205 -13.50 -11.68 3.97
CA ILE A 205 -13.32 -10.37 3.32
C ILE A 205 -14.32 -10.20 2.18
N GLY A 206 -14.50 -11.22 1.33
CA GLY A 206 -15.49 -11.19 0.26
C GLY A 206 -16.93 -11.03 0.73
N GLU A 207 -17.30 -11.65 1.86
CA GLU A 207 -18.61 -11.46 2.49
C GLU A 207 -18.78 -10.02 3.01
N LEU A 208 -17.77 -9.49 3.68
CA LEU A 208 -17.78 -8.11 4.20
C LEU A 208 -17.79 -7.07 3.09
N ALA A 209 -17.06 -7.30 1.99
CA ALA A 209 -17.06 -6.44 0.81
C ALA A 209 -18.46 -6.34 0.20
N ARG A 210 -19.14 -7.48 0.02
CA ARG A 210 -20.53 -7.51 -0.47
C ARG A 210 -21.49 -6.83 0.50
N ALA A 211 -21.33 -7.07 1.81
CA ALA A 211 -22.13 -6.41 2.84
C ALA A 211 -21.93 -4.88 2.87
N ALA A 212 -20.73 -4.40 2.55
CA ALA A 212 -20.39 -2.99 2.40
C ALA A 212 -20.86 -2.37 1.07
N GLY A 213 -21.42 -3.18 0.15
CA GLY A 213 -21.89 -2.73 -1.16
C GLY A 213 -20.76 -2.41 -2.14
N LEU A 214 -19.63 -3.12 -2.03
CA LEU A 214 -18.50 -3.00 -2.95
C LEU A 214 -18.74 -3.85 -4.20
N ASP A 215 -18.36 -3.29 -5.34
CA ASP A 215 -18.30 -3.96 -6.65
C ASP A 215 -16.89 -4.54 -6.92
N PHE A 216 -15.86 -3.97 -6.30
CA PHE A 216 -14.48 -4.44 -6.45
C PHE A 216 -13.65 -4.31 -5.17
N ILE A 217 -12.64 -5.16 -5.04
CA ILE A 217 -11.59 -5.06 -4.03
C ILE A 217 -10.21 -5.28 -4.66
N ASN A 218 -9.15 -4.93 -3.93
CA ASN A 218 -7.78 -5.31 -4.28
C ASN A 218 -7.14 -6.09 -3.12
N SER A 219 -6.55 -7.25 -3.44
CA SER A 219 -5.62 -7.93 -2.53
C SER A 219 -4.37 -7.06 -2.37
N SER A 220 -3.93 -6.79 -1.14
CA SER A 220 -2.75 -5.93 -0.90
C SER A 220 -1.90 -6.40 0.27
N GLU A 221 -1.71 -7.71 0.39
CA GLU A 221 -0.91 -8.28 1.48
C GLU A 221 0.51 -7.67 1.54
N HIS A 222 1.02 -7.46 2.75
CA HIS A 222 2.37 -6.92 2.96
C HIS A 222 3.46 -7.81 2.37
N ASN A 223 4.15 -7.29 1.35
CA ASN A 223 5.39 -7.85 0.80
C ASN A 223 5.29 -9.31 0.32
N THR A 224 4.09 -9.79 -0.04
CA THR A 224 3.87 -11.16 -0.53
C THR A 224 2.65 -11.26 -1.44
N HIS A 225 2.78 -12.00 -2.53
CA HIS A 225 1.67 -12.32 -3.43
C HIS A 225 1.01 -13.67 -3.09
N ALA A 226 1.31 -14.25 -1.94
CA ALA A 226 0.83 -15.58 -1.57
C ALA A 226 -0.70 -15.69 -1.53
N ALA A 227 -1.43 -14.58 -1.30
CA ALA A 227 -2.89 -14.58 -1.34
C ALA A 227 -3.48 -14.67 -2.75
N HIS A 228 -2.72 -14.39 -3.81
CA HIS A 228 -3.28 -14.19 -5.16
C HIS A 228 -4.10 -15.39 -5.64
N ALA A 229 -3.64 -16.62 -5.34
CA ALA A 229 -4.31 -17.86 -5.74
C ALA A 229 -5.56 -18.21 -4.90
N HIS A 230 -5.83 -17.47 -3.82
CA HIS A 230 -6.93 -17.76 -2.89
C HIS A 230 -8.16 -16.86 -3.11
N TRP A 231 -8.12 -15.99 -4.11
CA TRP A 231 -9.21 -15.08 -4.43
C TRP A 231 -10.17 -15.58 -5.52
N ALA A 232 -9.81 -16.66 -6.23
CA ALA A 232 -10.61 -17.17 -7.34
C ALA A 232 -12.06 -17.50 -6.93
N ASP A 233 -12.23 -18.24 -5.84
CA ASP A 233 -13.55 -18.61 -5.32
C ASP A 233 -14.29 -17.43 -4.66
N VAL A 234 -13.56 -16.38 -4.28
CA VAL A 234 -14.13 -15.20 -3.59
C VAL A 234 -14.77 -14.24 -4.58
N ALA A 235 -14.18 -14.08 -5.76
CA ALA A 235 -14.68 -13.18 -6.80
C ALA A 235 -16.10 -13.54 -7.25
N GLY A 236 -16.34 -14.83 -7.52
CA GLY A 236 -17.61 -15.27 -8.09
C GLY A 236 -17.95 -14.50 -9.37
N ASP A 237 -19.25 -14.31 -9.65
CA ASP A 237 -19.71 -13.55 -10.82
C ASP A 237 -19.94 -12.05 -10.52
N ASP A 238 -19.96 -11.64 -9.25
CA ASP A 238 -20.49 -10.34 -8.81
C ASP A 238 -19.46 -9.40 -8.18
N LEU A 239 -18.29 -9.90 -7.77
CA LEU A 239 -17.21 -9.11 -7.17
C LEU A 239 -15.94 -9.18 -8.01
N LEU A 240 -15.44 -8.04 -8.47
CA LEU A 240 -14.13 -7.98 -9.11
C LEU A 240 -13.04 -7.98 -8.03
N VAL A 241 -12.19 -9.01 -8.02
CA VAL A 241 -11.01 -9.06 -7.14
C VAL A 241 -9.76 -8.77 -7.95
N MET A 242 -9.23 -7.57 -7.80
CA MET A 242 -7.91 -7.20 -8.33
C MET A 242 -6.81 -7.76 -7.41
N LEU A 243 -5.66 -8.06 -8.01
CA LEU A 243 -4.50 -8.60 -7.30
C LEU A 243 -3.44 -7.53 -7.10
N GLY A 244 -2.61 -7.69 -6.07
CA GLY A 244 -1.67 -6.66 -5.67
C GLY A 244 -0.94 -6.98 -4.39
N GLU A 245 -0.02 -6.10 -4.04
CA GLU A 245 0.77 -6.16 -2.80
C GLU A 245 0.79 -4.76 -2.19
N GLU A 246 0.82 -4.64 -0.87
CA GLU A 246 1.32 -3.44 -0.22
C GLU A 246 2.83 -3.62 0.03
N ILE A 247 3.63 -2.87 -0.70
CA ILE A 247 5.09 -2.88 -0.56
C ILE A 247 5.44 -1.99 0.63
N THR A 248 5.79 -2.63 1.74
CA THR A 248 6.06 -2.00 3.03
C THR A 248 7.56 -1.85 3.24
N THR A 249 8.07 -0.66 2.94
CA THR A 249 9.48 -0.31 3.12
C THR A 249 9.73 0.36 4.48
N ARG A 250 10.98 0.71 4.77
CA ARG A 250 11.34 1.52 5.97
C ARG A 250 10.96 3.00 5.85
N ASN A 251 10.50 3.45 4.68
CA ASN A 251 10.38 4.86 4.32
C ASN A 251 9.07 5.19 3.58
N GLY A 252 8.03 4.39 3.78
CA GLY A 252 6.77 4.53 3.07
C GLY A 252 6.21 3.20 2.61
N HIS A 253 4.88 3.14 2.53
CA HIS A 253 4.16 2.03 1.92
C HIS A 253 3.60 2.43 0.56
N VAL A 254 3.49 1.47 -0.35
CA VAL A 254 2.91 1.68 -1.69
C VAL A 254 2.11 0.45 -2.10
N VAL A 255 0.86 0.66 -2.46
CA VAL A 255 -0.01 -0.39 -3.02
C VAL A 255 0.30 -0.52 -4.52
N ALA A 256 0.67 -1.73 -4.92
CA ALA A 256 0.69 -2.16 -6.31
C ALA A 256 -0.71 -2.66 -6.68
N LEU A 257 -1.54 -1.78 -7.22
CA LEU A 257 -2.98 -2.01 -7.39
C LEU A 257 -3.29 -2.65 -8.75
N GLY A 258 -3.81 -3.88 -8.75
CA GLY A 258 -4.24 -4.61 -9.95
C GLY A 258 -3.09 -5.13 -10.82
N THR A 259 -2.09 -5.77 -10.21
CA THR A 259 -0.99 -6.44 -10.92
C THR A 259 -1.39 -7.80 -11.49
N ASP A 260 -0.60 -8.29 -12.44
CA ASP A 260 -0.69 -9.65 -12.95
C ASP A 260 -0.44 -10.66 -11.81
N PRO A 261 -1.13 -11.82 -11.83
CA PRO A 261 -0.92 -12.86 -10.82
C PRO A 261 0.55 -13.28 -10.66
N GLY A 262 0.98 -13.57 -9.44
CA GLY A 262 2.36 -13.98 -9.16
C GLY A 262 3.40 -12.85 -9.20
N THR A 263 2.99 -11.60 -9.41
CA THR A 263 3.92 -10.46 -9.40
C THR A 263 4.42 -10.19 -7.99
N PHE A 264 5.72 -10.42 -7.77
CA PHE A 264 6.42 -10.03 -6.55
C PHE A 264 7.18 -8.72 -6.71
N VAL A 265 6.91 -7.73 -5.86
CA VAL A 265 7.66 -6.46 -5.85
C VAL A 265 8.49 -6.35 -4.57
N ASP A 266 9.80 -6.37 -4.76
CA ASP A 266 10.75 -6.44 -3.66
C ASP A 266 10.81 -5.12 -2.87
N TRP A 267 10.59 -5.16 -1.56
CA TRP A 267 10.52 -3.99 -0.67
C TRP A 267 11.85 -3.62 -0.02
N ARG A 268 12.92 -4.41 -0.26
CA ARG A 268 14.19 -4.37 0.49
C ARG A 268 15.09 -3.21 0.07
N TYR A 269 14.57 -1.98 0.16
CA TYR A 269 15.26 -0.74 -0.17
C TYR A 269 14.75 0.44 0.68
N ARG A 270 15.56 1.49 0.75
CA ARG A 270 15.24 2.78 1.38
C ARG A 270 15.05 3.89 0.34
N ALA A 271 14.44 5.00 0.74
CA ALA A 271 14.27 6.17 -0.12
C ALA A 271 15.59 6.70 -0.69
N ARG A 272 16.64 6.72 0.15
CA ARG A 272 17.98 7.17 -0.25
C ARG A 272 18.70 6.25 -1.24
N ASP A 273 18.22 5.01 -1.42
CA ASP A 273 18.90 4.03 -2.29
C ASP A 273 18.56 4.25 -3.77
N ASN A 274 17.62 5.16 -4.07
CA ASN A 274 17.15 5.50 -5.41
C ASN A 274 16.71 4.26 -6.23
N ARG A 275 16.00 3.33 -5.58
CA ARG A 275 15.48 2.10 -6.19
C ARG A 275 14.00 2.14 -6.52
N PHE A 276 13.23 3.02 -5.89
CA PHE A 276 11.77 3.04 -6.03
C PHE A 276 11.31 3.12 -7.48
N GLY A 277 11.89 4.00 -8.31
CA GLY A 277 11.52 4.09 -9.73
C GLY A 277 11.70 2.78 -10.52
N ARG A 278 12.66 1.91 -10.15
CA ARG A 278 12.80 0.58 -10.75
C ARG A 278 11.57 -0.28 -10.48
N PHE A 279 11.11 -0.30 -9.23
CA PHE A 279 9.99 -1.12 -8.78
C PHE A 279 8.64 -0.53 -9.19
N ALA A 280 8.51 0.79 -9.21
CA ALA A 280 7.36 1.49 -9.78
C ALA A 280 7.17 1.13 -11.27
N ARG A 281 8.25 1.01 -12.06
CA ARG A 281 8.19 0.49 -13.43
C ARG A 281 7.83 -0.98 -13.51
N GLN A 282 8.25 -1.79 -12.53
CA GLN A 282 7.89 -3.21 -12.48
C GLN A 282 6.40 -3.37 -12.23
N ILE A 283 5.82 -2.62 -11.29
CA ILE A 283 4.37 -2.59 -11.03
C ILE A 283 3.59 -2.31 -12.32
N ARG A 284 3.96 -1.25 -13.04
CA ARG A 284 3.29 -0.89 -14.31
C ARG A 284 3.46 -1.93 -15.42
N ARG A 285 4.62 -2.60 -15.49
CA ARG A 285 4.85 -3.68 -16.47
C ARG A 285 3.95 -4.89 -16.20
N ALA A 286 3.58 -5.11 -14.94
CA ALA A 286 2.60 -6.11 -14.54
C ALA A 286 1.16 -5.56 -14.57
N GLY A 287 0.88 -4.47 -15.31
CA GLY A 287 -0.47 -3.90 -15.43
C GLY A 287 -0.98 -3.10 -14.24
N GLY A 288 -0.22 -3.01 -13.13
CA GLY A 288 -0.66 -2.35 -11.91
C GLY A 288 -0.52 -0.82 -11.90
N LEU A 289 -1.21 -0.18 -10.95
CA LEU A 289 -1.01 1.22 -10.57
C LEU A 289 -0.07 1.33 -9.36
N VAL A 290 0.72 2.40 -9.32
CA VAL A 290 1.57 2.75 -8.18
C VAL A 290 0.85 3.76 -7.30
N VAL A 291 0.44 3.33 -6.10
CA VAL A 291 -0.34 4.17 -5.17
C VAL A 291 0.38 4.29 -3.83
N PRO A 292 1.03 5.42 -3.51
CA PRO A 292 1.51 5.67 -2.16
C PRO A 292 0.34 5.58 -1.17
N ALA A 293 0.50 4.71 -0.18
CA ALA A 293 -0.51 4.46 0.84
C ALA A 293 -0.33 5.45 2.00
N HIS A 294 -1.45 5.88 2.58
CA HIS A 294 -1.55 6.67 3.82
C HIS A 294 -0.30 7.53 4.14
N PRO A 295 0.06 8.51 3.27
CA PRO A 295 1.42 9.06 3.21
C PRO A 295 1.89 9.76 4.49
N HIS A 296 0.95 10.20 5.33
CA HIS A 296 1.21 10.85 6.61
C HIS A 296 0.97 9.97 7.84
N ALA A 297 0.65 8.69 7.67
CA ALA A 297 0.44 7.77 8.77
C ALA A 297 1.66 7.73 9.70
N THR A 298 1.38 7.80 10.99
CA THR A 298 2.39 7.92 12.05
C THR A 298 2.95 6.59 12.54
N CYS A 299 2.48 5.46 12.01
CA CYS A 299 3.08 4.15 12.30
C CYS A 299 4.54 4.07 11.82
N VAL A 300 5.34 3.29 12.55
CA VAL A 300 6.78 3.16 12.26
C VAL A 300 6.95 2.63 10.85
N GLY A 301 7.64 3.36 9.97
CA GLY A 301 7.91 2.95 8.59
C GLY A 301 6.87 3.38 7.54
N CYS A 302 5.66 3.77 7.98
CA CYS A 302 4.53 4.09 7.10
C CYS A 302 4.66 5.43 6.37
N ASN A 303 5.18 6.45 7.05
CA ASN A 303 5.32 7.81 6.49
C ASN A 303 6.12 7.81 5.17
N TRP A 304 5.49 8.33 4.11
CA TRP A 304 5.97 8.31 2.74
C TRP A 304 7.12 9.29 2.48
N LYS A 305 8.24 8.79 1.95
CA LYS A 305 9.46 9.59 1.74
C LYS A 305 10.07 9.47 0.34
N PHE A 306 9.39 8.83 -0.60
CA PHE A 306 9.91 8.64 -1.96
C PHE A 306 9.50 9.75 -2.94
N GLY A 307 8.61 10.65 -2.52
CA GLY A 307 7.98 11.64 -3.41
C GLY A 307 6.94 11.01 -4.34
N PHE A 308 6.22 11.84 -5.09
CA PHE A 308 5.05 11.41 -5.87
C PHE A 308 5.29 11.31 -7.38
N ALA A 309 6.53 11.51 -7.85
CA ALA A 309 6.84 11.53 -9.29
C ALA A 309 6.56 10.20 -10.01
N GLU A 310 6.56 9.09 -9.26
CA GLU A 310 6.31 7.75 -9.76
C GLU A 310 4.90 7.24 -9.36
N ALA A 311 4.01 8.10 -8.86
CA ALA A 311 2.65 7.72 -8.43
C ALA A 311 1.64 7.86 -9.58
N ASP A 312 0.68 6.94 -9.66
CA ASP A 312 -0.45 7.00 -10.61
C ASP A 312 -1.76 7.46 -9.92
N ALA A 313 -1.85 7.30 -8.59
CA ALA A 313 -2.83 7.88 -7.68
C ALA A 313 -2.20 7.97 -6.28
N VAL A 314 -2.87 8.59 -5.30
CA VAL A 314 -2.44 8.62 -3.89
C VAL A 314 -3.62 8.37 -2.95
N GLU A 315 -3.38 7.59 -1.91
CA GLU A 315 -4.36 7.39 -0.85
C GLU A 315 -4.38 8.60 0.09
N VAL A 316 -5.47 9.37 0.02
CA VAL A 316 -5.66 10.61 0.79
C VAL A 316 -6.51 10.37 2.04
N TRP A 317 -7.30 9.30 2.05
CA TRP A 317 -8.11 8.88 3.19
C TRP A 317 -7.94 7.38 3.40
N ASN A 318 -7.39 7.02 4.55
CA ASN A 318 -7.15 5.65 4.96
C ASN A 318 -7.93 5.32 6.25
N GLY A 319 -8.77 4.27 6.22
CA GLY A 319 -9.49 3.82 7.40
C GLY A 319 -10.39 4.90 8.05
N PRO A 320 -10.51 4.91 9.40
CA PRO A 320 -11.19 6.01 10.10
C PRO A 320 -10.54 7.35 9.77
N TYR A 321 -11.33 8.39 9.49
CA TYR A 321 -10.78 9.70 9.15
C TYR A 321 -10.12 10.37 10.38
N THR A 322 -8.80 10.56 10.30
CA THR A 322 -7.95 11.08 11.38
C THR A 322 -7.26 12.40 11.00
N PRO A 323 -6.56 13.07 11.92
CA PRO A 323 -5.73 14.23 11.58
C PRO A 323 -4.66 13.95 10.53
N ASP A 324 -4.14 12.71 10.44
CA ASP A 324 -3.13 12.36 9.42
C ASP A 324 -3.75 12.44 8.00
N ASP A 325 -5.03 12.09 7.85
CA ASP A 325 -5.79 12.21 6.60
C ASP A 325 -6.12 13.68 6.25
N GLU A 326 -6.33 14.56 7.24
CA GLU A 326 -6.46 16.00 6.99
C GLU A 326 -5.17 16.59 6.41
N VAL A 327 -4.01 16.14 6.91
CA VAL A 327 -2.70 16.54 6.36
C VAL A 327 -2.54 16.01 4.94
N ALA A 328 -2.89 14.74 4.70
CA ALA A 328 -2.85 14.15 3.36
C ALA A 328 -3.75 14.90 2.36
N LEU A 329 -4.95 15.30 2.77
CA LEU A 329 -5.88 16.07 1.95
C LEU A 329 -5.32 17.46 1.60
N ALA A 330 -4.70 18.15 2.58
CA ALA A 330 -4.11 19.46 2.37
C ALA A 330 -2.85 19.42 1.47
N ASP A 331 -2.00 18.40 1.63
CA ASP A 331 -0.82 18.20 0.78
C ASP A 331 -1.23 17.87 -0.65
N TRP A 332 -2.20 16.96 -0.82
CA TRP A 332 -2.76 16.63 -2.14
C TRP A 332 -3.40 17.84 -2.83
N ASP A 333 -4.19 18.66 -2.12
CA ASP A 333 -4.76 19.89 -2.69
C ASP A 333 -3.67 20.86 -3.15
N SER A 334 -2.57 20.98 -2.38
CA SER A 334 -1.41 21.78 -2.77
C SER A 334 -0.74 21.27 -4.05
N MET A 335 -0.72 19.94 -4.26
CA MET A 335 -0.25 19.33 -5.50
C MET A 335 -1.15 19.66 -6.71
N LEU A 336 -2.47 19.79 -6.51
CA LEU A 336 -3.39 20.23 -7.57
C LEU A 336 -3.05 21.65 -8.02
N VAL A 337 -2.82 22.58 -7.09
CA VAL A 337 -2.40 23.96 -7.41
C VAL A 337 -1.09 23.97 -8.21
N ALA A 338 -0.12 23.15 -7.82
CA ALA A 338 1.13 23.01 -8.56
C ALA A 338 0.92 22.48 -9.99
N SER A 339 0.01 21.53 -10.19
CA SER A 339 -0.28 20.96 -11.52
C SER A 339 -0.83 22.01 -12.51
N VAL A 340 -1.71 22.90 -12.04
CA VAL A 340 -2.28 24.00 -12.83
C VAL A 340 -1.20 25.00 -13.24
N ARG A 341 -0.28 25.35 -12.32
CA ARG A 341 0.75 26.37 -12.58
C ARG A 341 1.75 25.95 -13.64
N ASP A 342 2.15 24.68 -13.63
CA ASP A 342 3.23 24.17 -14.47
C ASP A 342 2.73 23.45 -15.73
N GLY A 343 1.42 23.31 -15.93
CA GLY A 343 0.84 22.50 -17.00
C GLY A 343 1.23 21.02 -16.92
N ARG A 344 1.54 20.53 -15.71
CA ARG A 344 1.93 19.14 -15.46
C ARG A 344 0.68 18.28 -15.29
N GLY A 345 0.85 16.96 -15.43
CA GLY A 345 -0.16 16.01 -14.97
C GLY A 345 -0.45 16.21 -13.48
N TRP A 346 -1.70 15.95 -13.08
CA TRP A 346 -2.14 15.98 -11.69
C TRP A 346 -2.27 14.56 -11.15
N LEU A 347 -2.23 14.40 -9.83
CA LEU A 347 -2.31 13.08 -9.17
C LEU A 347 -3.71 12.85 -8.61
N PRO A 348 -4.44 11.82 -9.09
CA PRO A 348 -5.73 11.46 -8.51
C PRO A 348 -5.66 11.03 -7.05
N ALA A 349 -6.64 11.44 -6.26
CA ALA A 349 -6.86 10.93 -4.92
C ALA A 349 -7.73 9.68 -4.92
N MET A 350 -7.46 8.79 -3.96
CA MET A 350 -8.29 7.65 -3.61
C MET A 350 -8.36 7.47 -2.08
N GLY A 351 -9.19 6.53 -1.64
CA GLY A 351 -9.27 6.13 -0.24
C GLY A 351 -9.73 4.69 -0.06
N SER A 352 -9.22 4.04 0.97
CA SER A 352 -9.42 2.61 1.21
C SER A 352 -9.43 2.30 2.70
N SER A 353 -9.90 1.12 3.08
CA SER A 353 -10.10 0.79 4.49
C SER A 353 -8.83 0.48 5.27
N ASP A 354 -7.84 -0.12 4.60
CA ASP A 354 -6.69 -0.77 5.24
C ASP A 354 -7.14 -1.70 6.39
N ALA A 355 -8.21 -2.46 6.11
CA ALA A 355 -8.84 -3.31 7.11
C ALA A 355 -8.00 -4.57 7.36
N HIS A 356 -7.64 -4.81 8.62
CA HIS A 356 -6.83 -5.97 9.03
C HIS A 356 -7.65 -6.99 9.83
N ARG A 357 -8.49 -6.51 10.75
CA ARG A 357 -9.25 -7.37 11.68
C ARG A 357 -10.47 -6.64 12.21
N SER A 358 -11.32 -7.33 12.99
CA SER A 358 -12.35 -6.61 13.76
C SER A 358 -11.67 -5.70 14.80
N PRO A 359 -12.10 -4.44 14.98
CA PRO A 359 -13.32 -3.80 14.43
C PRO A 359 -13.15 -2.99 13.12
N ASP A 360 -12.01 -3.08 12.43
CA ASP A 360 -11.77 -2.37 11.16
C ASP A 360 -12.83 -2.76 10.12
N ALA A 361 -13.47 -1.77 9.50
CA ALA A 361 -14.55 -1.99 8.54
C ALA A 361 -14.00 -2.08 7.11
N VAL A 362 -14.24 -3.21 6.43
CA VAL A 362 -13.98 -3.34 4.99
C VAL A 362 -14.83 -2.31 4.23
N GLY A 363 -14.21 -1.55 3.32
CA GLY A 363 -14.87 -0.50 2.54
C GLY A 363 -15.18 0.78 3.32
N SER A 364 -14.38 1.15 4.32
CA SER A 364 -14.49 2.45 5.01
C SER A 364 -13.14 3.17 5.05
N PRO A 365 -12.90 4.13 4.13
CA PRO A 365 -13.78 4.61 3.06
C PRO A 365 -13.81 3.70 1.82
N GLN A 366 -14.67 4.06 0.87
CA GLN A 366 -14.80 3.48 -0.46
C GLN A 366 -14.26 4.45 -1.50
N THR A 367 -13.49 3.95 -2.46
CA THR A 367 -13.21 4.67 -3.71
C THR A 367 -14.32 4.34 -4.71
N VAL A 368 -15.08 5.36 -5.13
CA VAL A 368 -16.18 5.23 -6.10
C VAL A 368 -15.70 5.73 -7.47
N VAL A 369 -15.64 4.83 -8.44
CA VAL A 369 -14.98 5.05 -9.74
C VAL A 369 -16.00 5.01 -10.88
N LEU A 370 -15.98 6.01 -11.76
CA LEU A 370 -16.72 5.97 -13.02
C LEU A 370 -15.88 5.21 -14.06
N ALA A 371 -16.33 3.99 -14.36
CA ALA A 371 -15.67 3.09 -15.31
C ALA A 371 -16.67 2.60 -16.38
N ASP A 372 -16.15 2.21 -17.54
CA ASP A 372 -16.97 1.76 -18.67
C ASP A 372 -17.56 0.36 -18.49
N ASP A 373 -16.99 -0.44 -17.58
CA ASP A 373 -17.51 -1.72 -17.13
C ASP A 373 -16.79 -2.18 -15.85
N LEU A 374 -17.21 -3.31 -15.26
CA LEU A 374 -16.56 -3.91 -14.09
C LEU A 374 -15.41 -4.85 -14.49
N THR A 375 -14.32 -4.27 -14.99
CA THR A 375 -13.05 -4.96 -15.30
C THR A 375 -11.88 -4.30 -14.61
N ARG A 376 -10.79 -5.04 -14.38
CA ARG A 376 -9.54 -4.51 -13.83
C ARG A 376 -9.10 -3.24 -14.56
N GLU A 377 -9.02 -3.31 -15.89
CA GLU A 377 -8.49 -2.22 -16.72
C GLU A 377 -9.41 -0.98 -16.66
N ALA A 378 -10.73 -1.17 -16.72
CA ALA A 378 -11.68 -0.07 -16.71
C ALA A 378 -11.70 0.66 -15.36
N ILE A 379 -11.61 -0.08 -14.25
CA ILE A 379 -11.49 0.50 -12.91
C ILE A 379 -10.16 1.27 -12.77
N GLN A 380 -9.03 0.66 -13.15
CA GLN A 380 -7.73 1.33 -13.11
C GLN A 380 -7.68 2.58 -14.00
N GLU A 381 -8.31 2.55 -15.18
CA GLU A 381 -8.39 3.73 -16.05
C GLU A 381 -9.22 4.85 -15.41
N GLY A 382 -10.36 4.52 -14.81
CA GLY A 382 -11.17 5.47 -14.05
C GLY A 382 -10.41 6.12 -12.90
N ILE A 383 -9.63 5.34 -12.14
CA ILE A 383 -8.76 5.83 -11.07
C ILE A 383 -7.65 6.73 -11.63
N ARG A 384 -6.94 6.29 -12.67
CA ARG A 384 -5.83 7.06 -13.29
C ARG A 384 -6.30 8.38 -13.91
N ALA A 385 -7.53 8.42 -14.42
CA ALA A 385 -8.15 9.65 -14.91
C ALA A 385 -8.76 10.51 -13.79
N GLY A 386 -8.72 10.04 -12.55
CA GLY A 386 -9.34 10.65 -11.39
C GLY A 386 -10.85 10.86 -11.53
N ARG A 387 -11.51 10.00 -12.31
CA ARG A 387 -12.97 9.92 -12.42
C ARG A 387 -13.53 9.19 -11.20
N SER A 388 -13.19 9.68 -10.01
CA SER A 388 -13.52 9.04 -8.75
C SER A 388 -13.79 10.02 -7.62
N TYR A 389 -14.63 9.62 -6.68
CA TYR A 389 -14.81 10.28 -5.39
C TYR A 389 -14.68 9.25 -4.27
N ILE A 390 -14.39 9.73 -3.07
CA ILE A 390 -14.19 8.89 -1.89
C ILE A 390 -15.39 9.13 -0.97
N ALA A 391 -15.94 8.07 -0.38
CA ALA A 391 -17.09 8.15 0.52
C ALA A 391 -16.95 7.18 1.70
N GLU A 392 -17.43 7.56 2.87
CA GLU A 392 -17.35 6.73 4.09
C GLU A 392 -18.12 5.41 3.98
N SER A 393 -19.12 5.33 3.09
CA SER A 393 -19.93 4.12 2.90
C SER A 393 -20.75 4.15 1.60
N ALA A 394 -21.37 3.01 1.28
CA ALA A 394 -22.32 2.87 0.17
C ALA A 394 -23.57 3.75 0.27
N ARG A 395 -23.86 4.31 1.46
CA ARG A 395 -25.02 5.19 1.68
C ARG A 395 -24.81 6.58 1.07
N VAL A 396 -23.57 7.05 0.97
CA VAL A 396 -23.25 8.40 0.48
C VAL A 396 -23.01 8.35 -1.03
N ALA A 397 -23.76 9.14 -1.78
CA ALA A 397 -23.57 9.29 -3.23
C ALA A 397 -23.48 10.76 -3.63
N LEU A 398 -22.60 11.04 -4.59
CA LEU A 398 -22.33 12.37 -5.11
C LEU A 398 -22.54 12.41 -6.62
N SER A 399 -23.20 13.47 -7.11
CA SER A 399 -23.18 13.87 -8.52
C SER A 399 -22.62 15.29 -8.59
N PHE A 400 -21.43 15.44 -9.16
CA PHE A 400 -20.71 16.71 -9.21
C PHE A 400 -20.41 17.10 -10.65
N ARG A 401 -20.88 18.30 -11.05
CA ARG A 401 -20.80 18.78 -12.43
C ARG A 401 -20.49 20.27 -12.48
N ALA A 402 -19.75 20.67 -13.51
CA ALA A 402 -19.60 22.06 -13.90
C ALA A 402 -20.21 22.25 -15.30
N SER A 403 -20.88 23.38 -15.52
CA SER A 403 -21.53 23.71 -16.80
C SER A 403 -21.22 25.13 -17.26
N GLY A 404 -20.96 25.28 -18.55
CA GLY A 404 -20.78 26.57 -19.23
C GLY A 404 -22.10 27.11 -19.81
N GLY A 405 -22.09 28.38 -20.21
CA GLY A 405 -23.29 29.05 -20.73
C GLY A 405 -23.80 28.55 -22.09
N ARG A 406 -23.07 27.67 -22.80
CA ARG A 406 -23.45 27.17 -24.13
C ARG A 406 -23.65 25.65 -24.15
N GLY A 407 -23.87 25.03 -22.99
CA GLY A 407 -24.14 23.59 -22.86
C GLY A 407 -22.89 22.73 -22.69
N GLU A 408 -21.70 23.34 -22.59
CA GLU A 408 -20.48 22.64 -22.18
C GLU A 408 -20.64 22.08 -20.76
N HIS A 409 -20.15 20.87 -20.52
CA HIS A 409 -20.22 20.25 -19.21
C HIS A 409 -18.98 19.39 -18.94
N ALA A 410 -18.61 19.27 -17.66
CA ALA A 410 -17.59 18.36 -17.20
C ALA A 410 -17.98 17.79 -15.82
N GLY A 411 -17.57 16.56 -15.54
CA GLY A 411 -17.71 15.88 -14.27
C GLY A 411 -16.38 15.70 -13.54
N ILE A 412 -16.42 14.90 -12.49
CA ILE A 412 -15.28 14.55 -11.63
C ILE A 412 -14.12 14.00 -12.47
N GLY A 413 -12.92 14.56 -12.30
CA GLY A 413 -11.71 14.19 -13.05
C GLY A 413 -11.62 14.80 -14.45
N GLU A 414 -12.64 15.52 -14.90
CA GLU A 414 -12.69 16.14 -16.23
C GLU A 414 -12.36 17.64 -16.18
N ARG A 415 -12.18 18.23 -17.37
CA ARG A 415 -11.93 19.66 -17.55
C ARG A 415 -13.09 20.31 -18.31
N LEU A 416 -13.62 21.40 -17.78
CA LEU A 416 -14.57 22.28 -18.47
C LEU A 416 -13.82 23.34 -19.29
N THR A 417 -13.65 23.08 -20.59
CA THR A 417 -12.92 23.96 -21.51
C THR A 417 -13.76 25.16 -21.95
N VAL A 418 -13.74 26.24 -21.16
CA VAL A 418 -14.42 27.52 -21.46
C VAL A 418 -13.45 28.71 -21.38
N GLY A 419 -13.87 29.90 -21.84
CA GLY A 419 -13.06 31.11 -21.77
C GLY A 419 -12.89 31.61 -20.32
N ARG A 420 -11.81 32.35 -20.05
CA ARG A 420 -11.42 32.78 -18.69
C ARG A 420 -12.54 33.45 -17.89
N ASP A 421 -13.36 34.27 -18.53
CA ASP A 421 -14.44 35.01 -17.88
C ASP A 421 -15.83 34.45 -18.23
N THR A 422 -15.88 33.24 -18.78
CA THR A 422 -17.14 32.56 -19.05
C THR A 422 -17.78 32.16 -17.73
N PRO A 423 -19.04 32.55 -17.45
CA PRO A 423 -19.75 32.07 -16.27
C PRO A 423 -19.87 30.55 -16.26
N VAL A 424 -19.49 29.95 -15.13
CA VAL A 424 -19.58 28.52 -14.86
C VAL A 424 -20.54 28.31 -13.69
N THR A 425 -21.48 27.38 -13.84
CA THR A 425 -22.31 26.89 -12.73
C THR A 425 -21.79 25.53 -12.29
N VAL A 426 -21.32 25.48 -11.05
CA VAL A 426 -20.91 24.26 -10.34
C VAL A 426 -22.10 23.77 -9.53
N ARG A 427 -22.43 22.48 -9.68
CA ARG A 427 -23.56 21.86 -9.01
C ARG A 427 -23.13 20.55 -8.37
N LEU A 428 -23.39 20.41 -7.08
CA LEU A 428 -23.23 19.18 -6.31
C LEU A 428 -24.60 18.70 -5.84
N GLU A 429 -24.93 17.45 -6.15
CA GLU A 429 -26.09 16.75 -5.59
C GLU A 429 -25.57 15.66 -4.65
N VAL A 430 -26.15 15.62 -3.45
CA VAL A 430 -25.73 14.73 -2.35
C VAL A 430 -26.92 13.91 -1.90
N THR A 431 -26.69 12.63 -1.59
CA THR A 431 -27.64 11.77 -0.87
C THR A 431 -26.92 10.98 0.23
N GLY A 432 -27.65 10.67 1.32
CA GLY A 432 -27.19 9.78 2.38
C GLY A 432 -26.25 10.41 3.42
N ALA A 433 -26.18 11.74 3.51
CA ALA A 433 -25.29 12.45 4.43
C ALA A 433 -26.05 13.45 5.32
N PRO A 434 -26.82 12.96 6.31
CA PRO A 434 -27.63 13.82 7.17
C PRO A 434 -26.75 14.82 7.92
N ARG A 435 -27.17 16.09 7.97
CA ARG A 435 -26.52 17.16 8.75
C ARG A 435 -25.08 17.49 8.34
N CYS A 436 -24.53 16.85 7.30
CA CYS A 436 -23.24 17.20 6.75
C CYS A 436 -23.28 18.57 6.07
N THR A 437 -22.16 19.26 6.03
CA THR A 437 -22.00 20.52 5.30
C THR A 437 -21.21 20.30 4.02
N VAL A 438 -21.61 20.96 2.93
CA VAL A 438 -20.86 20.96 1.67
C VAL A 438 -19.87 22.11 1.67
N ARG A 439 -18.62 21.83 1.30
CA ARG A 439 -17.61 22.84 0.98
C ARG A 439 -17.15 22.68 -0.46
N LEU A 440 -17.09 23.78 -1.20
CA LEU A 440 -16.45 23.82 -2.51
C LEU A 440 -15.07 24.45 -2.35
N VAL A 441 -14.05 23.67 -2.68
CA VAL A 441 -12.64 24.00 -2.50
C VAL A 441 -11.99 24.18 -3.86
N THR A 442 -11.13 25.18 -3.97
CA THR A 442 -10.47 25.63 -5.20
C THR A 442 -8.99 25.89 -4.93
N ASP A 443 -8.26 26.32 -5.95
CA ASP A 443 -6.87 26.80 -5.81
C ASP A 443 -6.72 28.02 -4.87
N GLN A 444 -7.83 28.70 -4.55
CA GLN A 444 -7.88 29.82 -3.59
C GLN A 444 -8.34 29.37 -2.19
N GLY A 445 -8.48 28.06 -1.96
CA GLY A 445 -9.07 27.50 -0.75
C GLY A 445 -10.61 27.37 -0.83
N VAL A 446 -11.27 27.36 0.32
CA VAL A 446 -12.73 27.19 0.42
C VAL A 446 -13.43 28.49 0.03
N LEU A 447 -14.20 28.46 -1.07
CA LEU A 447 -14.93 29.63 -1.57
C LEU A 447 -16.45 29.54 -1.38
N HIS A 448 -16.96 28.35 -1.06
CA HIS A 448 -18.36 28.17 -0.71
C HIS A 448 -18.51 27.15 0.41
N THR A 449 -19.36 27.46 1.39
CA THR A 449 -19.80 26.54 2.43
C THR A 449 -21.31 26.64 2.53
N SER A 450 -22.01 25.51 2.41
CA SER A 450 -23.48 25.48 2.53
C SER A 450 -23.93 25.58 3.98
N ALA A 451 -25.23 25.78 4.20
CA ALA A 451 -25.83 25.34 5.46
C ALA A 451 -25.77 23.80 5.57
N PRO A 452 -25.85 23.22 6.78
CA PRO A 452 -25.96 21.77 6.94
C PRO A 452 -27.12 21.19 6.13
N LEU A 453 -26.90 20.04 5.51
CA LEU A 453 -27.94 19.30 4.80
C LEU A 453 -29.08 18.94 5.77
N PRO A 454 -30.32 18.81 5.26
CA PRO A 454 -31.45 18.35 6.05
C PRO A 454 -31.18 16.98 6.69
N VAL A 455 -32.01 16.61 7.67
CA VAL A 455 -31.96 15.29 8.32
C VAL A 455 -32.21 14.12 7.36
N SER A 456 -32.81 14.37 6.19
CA SER A 456 -32.92 13.39 5.11
C SER A 456 -31.57 13.06 4.45
N GLY A 457 -30.53 13.86 4.70
CA GLY A 457 -29.20 13.69 4.13
C GLY A 457 -29.12 13.91 2.63
N SER A 458 -30.12 14.55 2.04
CA SER A 458 -30.16 14.84 0.61
C SER A 458 -30.27 16.34 0.36
N GLY A 459 -29.54 16.84 -0.63
CA GLY A 459 -29.59 18.25 -1.00
C GLY A 459 -28.79 18.56 -2.25
N VAL A 460 -28.98 19.79 -2.72
CA VAL A 460 -28.33 20.34 -3.91
C VAL A 460 -27.66 21.64 -3.52
N VAL A 461 -26.40 21.78 -3.91
CA VAL A 461 -25.62 23.00 -3.72
C VAL A 461 -25.16 23.50 -5.08
N GLU A 462 -25.44 24.77 -5.34
CA GLU A 462 -25.01 25.46 -6.56
C GLU A 462 -24.12 26.65 -6.22
N TRP A 463 -23.07 26.82 -6.99
CA TRP A 463 -22.15 27.94 -6.89
C TRP A 463 -21.75 28.41 -8.29
N ARG A 464 -21.67 29.73 -8.47
CA ARG A 464 -21.26 30.34 -9.74
C ARG A 464 -19.86 30.91 -9.63
N THR A 465 -19.06 30.67 -10.66
CA THR A 465 -17.66 31.10 -10.73
C THR A 465 -17.25 31.37 -12.19
N THR A 466 -15.98 31.69 -12.40
CA THR A 466 -15.32 31.76 -13.71
C THR A 466 -13.96 31.04 -13.62
N PRO A 467 -13.39 30.56 -14.74
CA PRO A 467 -12.03 30.04 -14.72
C PRO A 467 -10.96 31.05 -14.30
N SER A 468 -11.23 32.36 -14.41
CA SER A 468 -10.34 33.42 -13.91
C SER A 468 -10.34 33.53 -12.38
N TYR A 469 -11.38 33.02 -11.71
CA TYR A 469 -11.52 33.06 -10.26
C TYR A 469 -11.13 31.74 -9.58
N ALA A 470 -11.37 30.59 -10.24
CA ALA A 470 -10.99 29.27 -9.76
C ALA A 470 -10.47 28.41 -10.91
N ALA A 471 -9.29 27.83 -10.77
CA ALA A 471 -8.68 26.94 -11.75
C ALA A 471 -9.23 25.51 -11.69
N TYR A 472 -9.68 25.09 -10.52
CA TYR A 472 -10.40 23.84 -10.32
C TYR A 472 -11.41 24.00 -9.18
N VAL A 473 -12.35 23.06 -9.10
CA VAL A 473 -13.27 22.94 -7.97
C VAL A 473 -13.35 21.48 -7.57
N ARG A 474 -13.22 21.20 -6.28
CA ARG A 474 -13.54 19.91 -5.65
C ARG A 474 -14.56 20.11 -4.55
N ALA A 475 -15.32 19.07 -4.26
CA ALA A 475 -16.29 19.09 -3.18
C ALA A 475 -15.79 18.30 -1.98
N GLU A 476 -16.03 18.83 -0.78
CA GLU A 476 -15.95 18.10 0.49
C GLU A 476 -17.33 18.06 1.11
N LEU A 477 -17.68 16.91 1.67
CA LEU A 477 -18.85 16.70 2.49
C LEU A 477 -18.37 16.37 3.90
N ARG A 478 -18.68 17.24 4.85
CA ARG A 478 -18.07 17.25 6.18
C ARG A 478 -19.13 17.02 7.24
N HIS A 479 -18.87 16.10 8.16
CA HIS A 479 -19.65 15.98 9.40
C HIS A 479 -19.51 17.26 10.25
N GLU A 480 -20.33 17.37 11.29
CA GLU A 480 -20.17 18.43 12.27
C GLU A 480 -18.79 18.33 12.94
N ALA A 481 -18.12 19.48 13.09
CA ALA A 481 -16.81 19.52 13.73
C ALA A 481 -16.94 19.18 15.22
N ALA A 482 -16.11 18.26 15.70
CA ALA A 482 -15.89 18.11 17.12
C ALA A 482 -15.22 19.39 17.68
N ALA A 483 -15.33 19.63 18.98
CA ALA A 483 -14.66 20.76 19.61
C ALA A 483 -13.14 20.69 19.37
N GLY A 484 -12.57 21.62 18.60
CA GLY A 484 -11.16 21.62 18.23
C GLY A 484 -10.86 22.51 17.01
N PRO A 485 -9.58 22.60 16.60
CA PRO A 485 -9.16 23.45 15.48
C PRO A 485 -9.37 22.79 14.10
N LEU A 486 -9.65 21.49 14.05
CA LEU A 486 -9.82 20.74 12.80
C LEU A 486 -11.27 20.84 12.30
N PRO A 487 -11.49 20.78 10.97
CA PRO A 487 -12.81 20.52 10.40
C PRO A 487 -13.44 19.23 10.93
N GLY A 488 -14.75 19.09 10.72
CA GLY A 488 -15.39 17.79 10.92
C GLY A 488 -14.84 16.75 9.95
N ALA A 489 -14.89 15.49 10.36
CA ALA A 489 -14.44 14.38 9.53
C ALA A 489 -15.13 14.36 8.17
N LEU A 490 -14.45 13.88 7.13
CA LEU A 490 -15.07 13.67 5.83
C LEU A 490 -16.16 12.60 5.94
N ALA A 491 -17.30 12.88 5.32
CA ALA A 491 -18.27 11.88 4.90
C ALA A 491 -18.00 11.46 3.44
N ALA A 492 -17.53 12.40 2.61
CA ALA A 492 -17.07 12.16 1.24
C ALA A 492 -16.25 13.35 0.72
N PHE A 493 -15.42 13.12 -0.31
CA PHE A 493 -14.83 14.19 -1.12
C PHE A 493 -14.62 13.74 -2.57
N THR A 494 -14.53 14.69 -3.50
CA THR A 494 -14.33 14.38 -4.93
C THR A 494 -12.89 14.68 -5.37
N ASN A 495 -12.40 13.96 -6.38
CA ASN A 495 -11.39 14.52 -7.27
C ASN A 495 -11.92 15.82 -7.95
N PRO A 496 -11.04 16.71 -8.43
CA PRO A 496 -11.46 18.02 -8.94
C PRO A 496 -12.17 17.95 -10.30
N ILE A 497 -12.90 19.02 -10.61
CA ILE A 497 -13.24 19.42 -11.97
C ILE A 497 -12.36 20.63 -12.31
N PHE A 498 -11.54 20.53 -13.36
CA PHE A 498 -10.69 21.65 -13.80
C PHE A 498 -11.50 22.63 -14.65
N LEU A 499 -11.22 23.92 -14.53
CA LEU A 499 -11.92 24.99 -15.24
C LEU A 499 -10.97 25.73 -16.18
N GLY A 500 -11.47 26.04 -17.38
CA GLY A 500 -10.72 26.79 -18.38
C GLY A 500 -9.90 25.92 -19.32
N ARG A 501 -9.15 26.58 -20.20
CA ARG A 501 -8.22 25.96 -21.15
C ARG A 501 -6.88 25.66 -20.44
N ASP A 502 -6.17 24.63 -20.92
CA ASP A 502 -4.81 24.33 -20.47
C ASP A 502 -3.84 25.50 -20.67
#